data_AF-R9PHM0-F1
#
_entry.id   AF-R9PHM0-F1
#
_cell.length_a   1.000
_cell.length_b   1.000
_cell.length_c   1.000
_cell.angle_alpha   90.00
_cell.angle_beta   90.00
_cell.angle_gamma   90.00
#
_symmetry.space_group_name_H-M   'P 1'
#
loop_
_entity.id
_entity.type
_entity.pdbx_description
1 polymer ?
#
loop_
_entity_poly.entity_id
_entity_poly.type
_entity_poly.pdbx_seq_one_letter_code
_entity_poly.pdbx_strand_id
1 'polypeptide(L)'
;MKFTAATLAVLAAASTAAAKPLLDQLSNLDPAQLAQLGQQYANKGQELAACASAGTQLSCHASYDIPPTSAGSCCFNGALVSGGKQSGLILSTSFWTTNAPDPANNGPKDSTTIHGLWPDYCDGTYPQFCSSISGIPEYTGEQIEAVMQKYDPALYAYYQTYFKDLDGDSADFLSHEYNKHGTCYTTMRSQCQPQLPWISQADFAVLNYFRQIAHKFQERPTYNILQSAGITPSSSQNYTLVQVQQALKNAHGATPFVGCNKKGEMNEFWYFWNVRGQVNFGLYEAVESTTKSTCPQSLKYLPKP
;
A
#
# COMPACT_ATOMS: atom_id res chain seq x y z
N MET A 1 -22.73 -30.78 -38.69
CA MET A 1 -22.62 -29.40 -38.19
C MET A 1 -21.14 -29.10 -38.03
N LYS A 2 -20.58 -28.19 -38.84
CA LYS A 2 -19.18 -27.78 -38.72
C LYS A 2 -19.13 -26.68 -37.65
N PHE A 3 -18.72 -27.03 -36.44
CA PHE A 3 -18.40 -26.01 -35.44
C PHE A 3 -17.14 -25.28 -35.91
N THR A 4 -17.24 -23.98 -36.15
CA THR A 4 -16.09 -23.14 -36.50
C THR A 4 -15.24 -22.94 -35.25
N ALA A 5 -13.92 -22.74 -35.44
CA ALA A 5 -12.96 -22.60 -34.35
C ALA A 5 -13.32 -21.48 -33.34
N ALA A 6 -14.11 -20.49 -33.76
CA ALA A 6 -14.64 -19.42 -32.91
C ALA A 6 -15.59 -19.93 -31.80
N THR A 7 -16.36 -21.00 -32.06
CA THR A 7 -17.29 -21.55 -31.07
C THR A 7 -16.57 -22.29 -29.94
N LEU A 8 -15.38 -22.85 -30.21
CA LEU A 8 -14.58 -23.54 -29.18
C LEU A 8 -13.83 -22.56 -28.25
N ALA A 9 -13.42 -21.39 -28.74
CA ALA A 9 -12.67 -20.41 -27.94
C ALA A 9 -13.51 -19.80 -26.80
N VAL A 10 -14.83 -19.68 -26.99
CA VAL A 10 -15.75 -19.07 -26.01
C VAL A 10 -16.04 -20.02 -24.82
N LEU A 11 -16.01 -21.34 -25.04
CA LEU A 11 -16.28 -22.32 -23.97
C LEU A 11 -15.14 -22.48 -22.97
N ALA A 12 -13.92 -22.04 -23.28
CA ALA A 12 -12.78 -22.16 -22.38
C ALA A 12 -12.70 -21.05 -21.31
N ALA A 13 -13.47 -19.96 -21.46
CA ALA A 13 -13.38 -18.76 -20.61
C ALA A 13 -14.59 -18.50 -19.69
N ALA A 14 -15.66 -19.29 -19.79
CA ALA A 14 -16.87 -19.09 -18.99
C ALA A 14 -16.85 -20.00 -17.76
N SER A 15 -16.75 -19.40 -16.56
CA SER A 15 -17.25 -20.07 -15.35
C SER A 15 -18.74 -20.34 -15.52
N THR A 16 -19.20 -21.48 -14.99
CA THR A 16 -20.53 -22.06 -15.23
C THR A 16 -21.72 -21.13 -14.86
N ALA A 17 -21.48 -20.06 -14.10
CA ALA A 17 -22.48 -19.06 -13.74
C ALA A 17 -22.78 -18.00 -14.83
N ALA A 18 -21.89 -17.82 -15.82
CA ALA A 18 -22.03 -16.78 -16.86
C ALA A 18 -22.50 -17.31 -18.23
N ALA A 19 -22.71 -18.62 -18.37
CA ALA A 19 -22.91 -19.24 -19.68
C ALA A 19 -24.25 -18.89 -20.34
N LYS A 20 -25.35 -18.79 -19.58
CA LYS A 20 -26.70 -18.57 -20.15
C LYS A 20 -26.93 -17.15 -20.71
N PRO A 21 -26.58 -16.06 -19.99
CA PRO A 21 -26.70 -14.71 -20.53
C PRO A 21 -25.78 -14.47 -21.74
N LEU A 22 -24.60 -15.11 -21.73
CA LEU A 22 -23.64 -15.01 -22.83
C LEU A 22 -24.14 -15.74 -24.08
N LEU A 23 -24.73 -16.93 -23.95
CA LEU A 23 -25.31 -17.68 -25.06
C LEU A 23 -26.49 -16.94 -25.71
N ASP A 24 -27.36 -16.31 -24.92
CA ASP A 24 -28.49 -15.50 -25.43
C ASP A 24 -28.02 -14.19 -26.11
N GLN A 25 -26.90 -13.61 -25.65
CA GLN A 25 -26.26 -12.48 -26.34
C GLN A 25 -25.65 -12.89 -27.68
N LEU A 26 -25.02 -14.07 -27.75
CA LEU A 26 -24.32 -14.56 -28.95
C LEU A 26 -25.27 -14.91 -30.10
N SER A 27 -26.49 -15.37 -29.82
CA SER A 27 -27.44 -15.82 -30.85
C SER A 27 -28.01 -14.70 -31.73
N ASN A 28 -27.89 -13.43 -31.31
CA ASN A 28 -28.44 -12.27 -32.00
C ASN A 28 -27.38 -11.39 -32.68
N LEU A 29 -26.11 -11.79 -32.66
CA LEU A 29 -25.01 -11.01 -33.23
C LEU A 29 -24.74 -11.38 -34.68
N ASP A 30 -24.50 -10.36 -35.51
CA ASP A 30 -23.96 -10.57 -36.85
C ASP A 30 -22.48 -11.02 -36.79
N PRO A 31 -21.89 -11.50 -37.91
CA PRO A 31 -20.51 -11.96 -37.93
C PRO A 31 -19.47 -10.91 -37.51
N ALA A 32 -19.71 -9.61 -37.76
CA ALA A 32 -18.80 -8.54 -37.40
C ALA A 32 -18.85 -8.27 -35.88
N GLN A 33 -20.05 -8.27 -35.30
CA GLN A 33 -20.28 -8.16 -33.87
C GLN A 33 -19.69 -9.35 -33.11
N LEU A 34 -19.83 -10.57 -33.65
CA LEU A 34 -19.22 -11.76 -33.07
C LEU A 34 -17.68 -11.70 -33.11
N ALA A 35 -17.10 -11.20 -34.21
CA ALA A 35 -15.65 -11.00 -34.32
C ALA A 35 -15.15 -9.94 -33.32
N GLN A 36 -15.88 -8.83 -33.17
CA GLN A 36 -15.56 -7.79 -32.19
C GLN A 36 -15.60 -8.34 -30.76
N LEU A 37 -16.62 -9.11 -30.42
CA LEU A 37 -16.74 -9.77 -29.12
C LEU A 37 -15.59 -10.76 -28.88
N GLY A 38 -15.25 -11.58 -29.89
CA GLY A 38 -14.11 -12.49 -29.83
C GLY A 38 -12.78 -11.76 -29.57
N GLN A 39 -12.58 -10.60 -30.22
CA GLN A 39 -11.40 -9.77 -30.01
C GLN A 39 -11.38 -9.14 -28.61
N GLN A 40 -12.53 -8.71 -28.08
CA GLN A 40 -12.64 -8.23 -26.69
C GLN A 40 -12.23 -9.31 -25.68
N TYR A 41 -12.71 -10.54 -25.84
CA TYR A 41 -12.32 -11.65 -24.97
C TYR A 41 -10.84 -12.00 -25.08
N ALA A 42 -10.28 -12.00 -26.29
CA ALA A 42 -8.85 -12.23 -26.50
C ALA A 42 -7.99 -11.17 -25.80
N ASN A 43 -8.35 -9.89 -25.96
CA ASN A 43 -7.65 -8.77 -25.32
C ASN A 43 -7.71 -8.89 -23.79
N LYS A 44 -8.89 -9.18 -23.23
CA LYS A 44 -9.05 -9.36 -21.78
C LYS A 44 -8.24 -10.55 -21.25
N GLY A 45 -8.16 -11.64 -22.01
CA GLY A 45 -7.28 -12.78 -21.69
C GLY A 45 -5.80 -12.39 -21.64
N GLN A 46 -5.35 -11.57 -22.59
CA GLN A 46 -3.97 -11.05 -22.61
C GLN A 46 -3.70 -10.09 -21.43
N GLU A 47 -4.64 -9.22 -21.08
CA GLU A 47 -4.52 -8.32 -19.92
C GLU A 47 -4.39 -9.10 -18.61
N LEU A 48 -5.22 -10.13 -18.42
CA LEU A 48 -5.15 -11.00 -17.24
C LEU A 48 -3.81 -11.75 -17.19
N ALA A 49 -3.33 -12.28 -18.33
CA ALA A 49 -2.05 -12.96 -18.40
C ALA A 49 -0.87 -12.02 -18.10
N ALA A 50 -0.93 -10.77 -18.57
CA ALA A 50 0.07 -9.75 -18.29
C ALA A 50 0.09 -9.37 -16.80
N CYS A 51 -1.07 -9.15 -16.19
CA CYS A 51 -1.20 -8.90 -14.74
C CYS A 51 -0.67 -10.09 -13.93
N ALA A 52 -1.10 -11.31 -14.25
CA ALA A 52 -0.67 -12.52 -13.57
C ALA A 52 0.85 -12.71 -13.65
N SER A 53 1.44 -12.57 -14.83
CA SER A 53 2.90 -12.67 -15.02
C SER A 53 3.64 -11.60 -14.20
N ALA A 54 3.20 -10.34 -14.30
CA ALA A 54 3.80 -9.24 -13.56
C ALA A 54 3.70 -9.44 -12.04
N GLY A 55 2.56 -9.93 -11.54
CA GLY A 55 2.32 -10.18 -10.13
C GLY A 55 3.16 -11.28 -9.50
N THR A 56 3.79 -12.15 -10.30
CA THR A 56 4.78 -13.11 -9.77
C THR A 56 6.13 -12.46 -9.46
N GLN A 57 6.43 -11.30 -10.06
CA GLN A 57 7.69 -10.61 -9.87
C GLN A 57 7.69 -9.86 -8.54
N LEU A 58 8.84 -9.84 -7.87
CA LEU A 58 9.04 -9.02 -6.70
C LEU A 58 9.33 -7.59 -7.15
N SER A 59 8.63 -6.61 -6.57
CA SER A 59 8.93 -5.20 -6.80
C SER A 59 10.41 -4.90 -6.55
N CYS A 60 10.99 -3.97 -7.33
CA CYS A 60 12.44 -3.69 -7.37
C CYS A 60 13.36 -4.81 -7.90
N HIS A 61 12.82 -5.98 -8.22
CA HIS A 61 13.56 -7.11 -8.78
C HIS A 61 12.86 -7.69 -10.01
N ALA A 62 12.23 -6.82 -10.81
CA ALA A 62 11.64 -7.24 -12.07
C ALA A 62 12.71 -7.79 -13.02
N SER A 63 12.46 -8.98 -13.54
CA SER A 63 13.28 -9.67 -14.54
C SER A 63 13.06 -9.16 -15.97
N TYR A 64 11.96 -8.45 -16.20
CA TYR A 64 11.62 -7.82 -17.47
C TYR A 64 10.86 -6.51 -17.24
N ASP A 65 10.87 -5.63 -18.24
CA ASP A 65 10.18 -4.34 -18.17
C ASP A 65 8.65 -4.52 -18.16
N ILE A 66 7.97 -3.84 -17.23
CA ILE A 66 6.52 -3.81 -17.14
C ILE A 66 6.07 -2.39 -17.53
N PRO A 67 5.49 -2.21 -18.72
CA PRO A 67 5.09 -0.88 -19.16
C PRO A 67 4.05 -0.28 -18.20
N PRO A 68 4.18 1.01 -17.85
CA PRO A 68 3.28 1.68 -16.90
C PRO A 68 1.83 1.69 -17.35
N THR A 69 1.55 1.61 -18.65
CA THR A 69 0.18 1.62 -19.20
C THR A 69 -0.38 0.22 -19.44
N SER A 70 0.38 -0.83 -19.16
CA SER A 70 -0.06 -2.21 -19.34
C SER A 70 -0.90 -2.71 -18.18
N ALA A 71 -1.73 -3.74 -18.41
CA ALA A 71 -2.42 -4.45 -17.31
C ALA A 71 -1.44 -5.05 -16.28
N GLY A 72 -0.18 -5.27 -16.65
CA GLY A 72 0.89 -5.69 -15.74
C GLY A 72 1.08 -4.72 -14.56
N SER A 73 0.94 -3.41 -14.79
CA SER A 73 1.09 -2.39 -13.73
C SER A 73 -0.03 -2.44 -12.68
N CYS A 74 -1.12 -3.17 -12.96
CA CYS A 74 -2.19 -3.41 -11.99
C CYS A 74 -1.87 -4.55 -11.02
N CYS A 75 -0.83 -5.33 -11.27
CA CYS A 75 -0.38 -6.43 -10.41
C CYS A 75 1.08 -6.28 -9.97
N PHE A 76 1.74 -5.16 -10.29
CA PHE A 76 3.12 -4.91 -9.92
C PHE A 76 3.32 -3.41 -9.75
N ASN A 77 3.83 -2.98 -8.59
CA ASN A 77 4.10 -1.56 -8.40
C ASN A 77 5.41 -1.16 -9.11
N GLY A 78 5.26 -0.58 -10.31
CA GLY A 78 6.36 -0.30 -11.23
C GLY A 78 6.65 1.18 -11.43
N ALA A 79 7.17 1.51 -12.62
CA ALA A 79 7.41 2.91 -12.97
C ALA A 79 6.09 3.64 -13.21
N LEU A 80 6.03 4.93 -12.85
CA LEU A 80 4.84 5.77 -13.11
C LEU A 80 4.74 6.18 -14.60
N VAL A 81 5.88 6.33 -15.27
CA VAL A 81 6.01 6.73 -16.68
C VAL A 81 7.01 5.82 -17.42
N SER A 82 6.94 5.80 -18.74
CA SER A 82 7.79 4.94 -19.57
C SER A 82 9.26 5.32 -19.40
N GLY A 83 10.13 4.33 -19.15
CA GLY A 83 11.55 4.56 -18.86
C GLY A 83 11.84 5.22 -17.51
N GLY A 84 10.82 5.42 -16.67
CA GLY A 84 10.98 5.97 -15.32
C GLY A 84 11.56 4.96 -14.33
N LYS A 85 11.91 5.44 -13.13
CA LYS A 85 12.30 4.59 -12.00
C LYS A 85 11.09 3.79 -11.48
N GLN A 86 11.31 2.55 -11.07
CA GLN A 86 10.28 1.73 -10.42
C GLN A 86 10.05 2.19 -8.98
N SER A 87 8.82 2.48 -8.59
CA SER A 87 8.44 2.86 -7.21
C SER A 87 8.11 1.65 -6.33
N GLY A 88 8.88 0.57 -6.47
CA GLY A 88 8.57 -0.74 -5.90
C GLY A 88 8.95 -0.93 -4.43
N LEU A 89 9.71 -0.01 -3.83
CA LEU A 89 10.15 -0.11 -2.45
C LEU A 89 9.07 0.50 -1.56
N ILE A 90 8.49 -0.26 -0.64
CA ILE A 90 7.36 0.20 0.17
C ILE A 90 7.82 0.39 1.60
N LEU A 91 7.50 1.54 2.20
CA LEU A 91 7.80 1.85 3.59
C LEU A 91 6.50 1.88 4.39
N SER A 92 6.37 1.07 5.44
CA SER A 92 5.32 1.27 6.45
C SER A 92 5.91 2.01 7.64
N THR A 93 5.39 3.19 7.93
CA THR A 93 6.00 4.16 8.84
C THR A 93 5.12 4.42 10.05
N SER A 94 5.75 4.65 11.21
CA SER A 94 5.05 4.91 12.47
C SER A 94 5.80 5.89 13.36
N PHE A 95 5.05 6.63 14.16
CA PHE A 95 5.57 7.60 15.12
C PHE A 95 5.60 7.06 16.55
N TRP A 96 6.59 7.54 17.31
CA TRP A 96 6.57 7.54 18.77
C TRP A 96 6.58 8.97 19.28
N THR A 97 5.39 9.49 19.53
CA THR A 97 5.18 10.88 19.95
C THR A 97 5.07 10.96 21.47
N THR A 98 5.86 11.84 22.10
CA THR A 98 5.87 12.04 23.56
C THR A 98 5.68 13.50 23.98
N ASN A 99 5.46 14.39 23.01
CA ASN A 99 5.51 15.83 23.19
C ASN A 99 4.42 16.56 22.40
N ALA A 100 3.34 15.89 22.03
CA ALA A 100 2.20 16.57 21.41
C ALA A 100 1.60 17.61 22.39
N PRO A 101 1.20 18.81 21.92
CA PRO A 101 0.55 19.82 22.76
C PRO A 101 -0.71 19.31 23.46
N ASP A 102 -1.56 18.59 22.74
CA ASP A 102 -2.65 17.80 23.33
C ASP A 102 -2.13 16.41 23.70
N PRO A 103 -2.17 16.01 24.99
CA PRO A 103 -1.74 14.69 25.42
C PRO A 103 -2.39 13.52 24.67
N ALA A 104 -3.65 13.66 24.22
CA ALA A 104 -4.37 12.63 23.46
C ALA A 104 -3.73 12.33 22.10
N ASN A 105 -3.00 13.29 21.52
CA ASN A 105 -2.31 13.14 20.24
C ASN A 105 -0.99 12.39 20.34
N ASN A 106 -0.51 12.09 21.56
CA ASN A 106 0.57 11.12 21.71
C ASN A 106 0.13 9.69 21.35
N GLY A 107 -1.18 9.42 21.29
CA GLY A 107 -1.72 8.08 21.10
C GLY A 107 -1.54 7.16 22.33
N PRO A 108 -1.85 5.86 22.21
CA PRO A 108 -1.76 4.93 23.34
C PRO A 108 -0.35 4.84 23.93
N LYS A 109 -0.25 4.69 25.26
CA LYS A 109 1.02 4.63 26.01
C LYS A 109 1.89 3.42 25.64
N ASP A 110 1.27 2.38 25.11
CA ASP A 110 1.83 1.07 24.79
C ASP A 110 1.79 0.77 23.29
N SER A 111 1.76 1.80 22.44
CA SER A 111 1.77 1.65 20.99
C SER A 111 2.48 2.81 20.31
N THR A 112 3.08 2.58 19.16
CA THR A 112 3.33 3.68 18.20
C THR A 112 2.00 4.15 17.60
N THR A 113 2.04 5.21 16.80
CA THR A 113 0.91 5.67 15.96
C THR A 113 1.30 5.56 14.49
N ILE A 114 0.32 5.47 13.61
CA ILE A 114 0.52 5.40 12.16
C ILE A 114 1.11 6.73 11.67
N HIS A 115 2.10 6.63 10.79
CA HIS A 115 2.51 7.74 9.93
C HIS A 115 1.96 7.50 8.51
N GLY A 116 2.41 6.46 7.80
CA GLY A 116 1.92 6.20 6.45
C GLY A 116 2.43 4.91 5.79
N LEU A 117 2.17 4.80 4.48
CA LEU A 117 2.65 3.71 3.62
C LEU A 117 3.16 4.26 2.28
N TRP A 118 4.47 4.39 2.13
CA TRP A 118 5.06 5.18 1.06
C TRP A 118 5.68 4.33 -0.04
N PRO A 119 5.45 4.65 -1.32
CA PRO A 119 6.16 4.04 -2.44
C PRO A 119 7.42 4.84 -2.75
N ASP A 120 8.57 4.33 -2.33
CA ASP A 120 9.88 4.82 -2.75
C ASP A 120 10.32 4.17 -4.05
N TYR A 121 11.18 4.87 -4.78
CA TYR A 121 11.96 4.26 -5.84
C TYR A 121 12.96 3.23 -5.27
N CYS A 122 13.31 2.24 -6.08
CA CYS A 122 14.19 1.14 -5.66
C CYS A 122 15.62 1.58 -5.27
N ASP A 123 16.00 2.83 -5.55
CA ASP A 123 17.26 3.44 -5.12
C ASP A 123 17.15 4.25 -3.81
N GLY A 124 15.97 4.28 -3.19
CA GLY A 124 15.68 5.04 -1.96
C GLY A 124 15.36 6.53 -2.17
N THR A 125 15.35 7.03 -3.42
CA THR A 125 14.66 8.30 -3.73
C THR A 125 13.15 8.06 -3.82
N TYR A 126 12.30 9.09 -3.90
CA TYR A 126 10.85 8.87 -3.91
C TYR A 126 10.07 9.84 -4.83
N PRO A 127 8.97 9.39 -5.44
CA PRO A 127 7.97 10.25 -6.05
C PRO A 127 7.04 10.88 -5.00
N GLN A 128 6.37 11.97 -5.34
CA GLN A 128 5.34 12.58 -4.50
C GLN A 128 4.30 13.33 -5.33
N PHE A 129 3.07 13.42 -4.83
CA PHE A 129 1.96 14.15 -5.46
C PHE A 129 1.74 13.74 -6.93
N CYS A 130 1.51 12.45 -7.14
CA CYS A 130 1.58 11.83 -8.46
C CYS A 130 0.28 11.89 -9.26
N SER A 131 -0.77 12.52 -8.76
CA SER A 131 -2.12 12.54 -9.35
C SER A 131 -2.12 12.90 -10.85
N SER A 132 -1.34 13.92 -11.23
CA SER A 132 -1.21 14.38 -12.62
C SER A 132 -0.52 13.38 -13.56
N ILE A 133 0.26 12.44 -12.99
CA ILE A 133 1.03 11.42 -13.72
C ILE A 133 0.29 10.08 -13.69
N SER A 134 -0.27 9.69 -12.54
CA SER A 134 -0.92 8.40 -12.33
C SER A 134 -2.38 8.39 -12.76
N GLY A 135 -3.03 9.57 -12.80
CA GLY A 135 -4.47 9.70 -13.00
C GLY A 135 -5.30 9.29 -11.77
N ILE A 136 -4.66 9.05 -10.63
CA ILE A 136 -5.34 8.75 -9.36
C ILE A 136 -5.86 10.07 -8.79
N PRO A 137 -7.16 10.18 -8.47
CA PRO A 137 -7.75 11.41 -7.94
C PRO A 137 -7.28 11.68 -6.50
N GLU A 138 -7.15 12.97 -6.19
CA GLU A 138 -6.90 13.48 -4.84
C GLU A 138 -8.17 13.50 -4.00
N TYR A 139 -8.00 13.40 -2.69
CA TYR A 139 -9.08 13.46 -1.71
C TYR A 139 -8.72 14.45 -0.58
N THR A 140 -9.72 15.16 -0.05
CA THR A 140 -9.57 15.87 1.24
C THR A 140 -9.67 14.88 2.40
N GLY A 141 -9.24 15.31 3.59
CA GLY A 141 -9.34 14.51 4.81
C GLY A 141 -10.77 14.09 5.10
N GLU A 142 -11.73 15.02 4.99
CA GLU A 142 -13.15 14.76 5.24
C GLU A 142 -13.73 13.76 4.25
N GLN A 143 -13.29 13.80 2.98
CA GLN A 143 -13.72 12.82 1.98
C GLN A 143 -13.19 11.42 2.34
N ILE A 144 -11.93 11.32 2.77
CA ILE A 144 -11.33 10.07 3.23
C ILE A 144 -12.10 9.52 4.43
N GLU A 145 -12.35 10.35 5.44
CA GLU A 145 -13.12 9.97 6.62
C GLU A 145 -14.53 9.52 6.23
N ALA A 146 -15.22 10.23 5.35
CA ALA A 146 -16.55 9.87 4.87
C ALA A 146 -16.56 8.51 4.15
N VAL A 147 -15.52 8.22 3.34
CA VAL A 147 -15.34 6.90 2.71
C VAL A 147 -15.17 5.81 3.77
N MET A 148 -14.30 6.02 4.77
CA MET A 148 -14.12 5.05 5.85
C MET A 148 -15.40 4.86 6.66
N GLN A 149 -16.06 5.94 7.10
CA GLN A 149 -17.32 5.86 7.87
C GLN A 149 -18.41 5.12 7.10
N LYS A 150 -18.49 5.29 5.78
CA LYS A 150 -19.51 4.66 4.96
C LYS A 150 -19.25 3.17 4.72
N TYR A 151 -18.02 2.78 4.44
CA TYR A 151 -17.70 1.43 3.94
C TYR A 151 -16.87 0.58 4.91
N ASP A 152 -16.27 1.18 5.93
CA ASP A 152 -15.50 0.51 7.00
C ASP A 152 -15.47 1.32 8.32
N PRO A 153 -16.60 1.37 9.06
CA PRO A 153 -16.66 2.11 10.33
C PRO A 153 -15.62 1.64 11.37
N ALA A 154 -15.20 0.38 11.31
CA ALA A 154 -14.18 -0.16 12.20
C ALA A 154 -12.79 0.41 11.89
N LEU A 155 -12.44 0.52 10.60
CA LEU A 155 -11.23 1.24 10.17
C LEU A 155 -11.26 2.69 10.61
N TYR A 156 -12.39 3.39 10.44
CA TYR A 156 -12.52 4.77 10.91
C TYR A 156 -12.22 4.88 12.41
N ALA A 157 -12.86 4.05 13.24
CA ALA A 157 -12.61 4.03 14.69
C ALA A 157 -11.14 3.69 15.04
N TYR A 158 -10.52 2.80 14.27
CA TYR A 158 -9.10 2.48 14.40
C TYR A 158 -8.21 3.69 14.13
N TYR A 159 -8.49 4.43 13.06
CA TYR A 159 -7.77 5.66 12.70
C TYR A 159 -7.95 6.75 13.75
N GLN A 160 -9.15 6.90 14.34
CA GLN A 160 -9.36 7.81 15.47
C GLN A 160 -8.48 7.50 16.69
N THR A 161 -7.96 6.27 16.81
CA THR A 161 -7.08 5.86 17.92
C THR A 161 -5.61 5.95 17.55
N TYR A 162 -5.24 5.46 16.36
CA TYR A 162 -3.85 5.21 15.99
C TYR A 162 -3.30 6.16 14.92
N PHE A 163 -4.12 6.95 14.23
CA PHE A 163 -3.66 7.96 13.29
C PHE A 163 -3.73 9.33 13.99
N LYS A 164 -2.58 9.80 14.49
CA LYS A 164 -2.49 11.00 15.32
C LYS A 164 -1.53 12.00 14.70
N ASP A 165 -2.07 13.15 14.34
CA ASP A 165 -1.28 14.33 14.03
C ASP A 165 -0.82 15.02 15.32
N LEU A 166 0.39 15.61 15.29
CA LEU A 166 0.98 16.29 16.44
C LEU A 166 0.11 17.46 16.94
N ASP A 167 -0.43 18.24 16.00
CA ASP A 167 -1.18 19.46 16.28
C ASP A 167 -2.71 19.24 16.29
N GLY A 168 -3.14 18.00 16.04
CA GLY A 168 -4.53 17.55 16.13
C GLY A 168 -5.30 17.62 14.81
N ASP A 169 -4.66 18.01 13.71
CA ASP A 169 -5.30 18.07 12.39
C ASP A 169 -5.18 16.74 11.66
N SER A 170 -5.99 15.76 12.11
CA SER A 170 -5.98 14.42 11.53
C SER A 170 -6.53 14.40 10.09
N ALA A 171 -7.39 15.36 9.71
CA ALA A 171 -7.97 15.44 8.38
C ALA A 171 -6.94 15.91 7.34
N ASP A 172 -6.21 17.00 7.63
CA ASP A 172 -5.14 17.46 6.75
C ASP A 172 -4.04 16.40 6.65
N PHE A 173 -3.72 15.71 7.75
CA PHE A 173 -2.73 14.64 7.74
C PHE A 173 -3.18 13.42 6.91
N LEU A 174 -4.45 13.01 6.98
CA LEU A 174 -5.01 11.97 6.09
C LEU A 174 -4.86 12.36 4.61
N SER A 175 -5.20 13.60 4.27
CA SER A 175 -5.09 14.11 2.90
C SER A 175 -3.63 14.16 2.44
N HIS A 176 -2.70 14.54 3.32
CA HIS A 176 -1.26 14.54 3.04
C HIS A 176 -0.79 13.14 2.67
N GLU A 177 -1.06 12.15 3.54
CA GLU A 177 -0.59 10.78 3.34
C GLU A 177 -1.15 10.16 2.07
N TYR A 178 -2.41 10.43 1.73
CA TYR A 178 -2.99 9.90 0.50
C TYR A 178 -2.52 10.66 -0.75
N ASN A 179 -2.64 12.00 -0.78
CA ASN A 179 -2.35 12.79 -1.98
C ASN A 179 -0.86 12.79 -2.32
N LYS A 180 0.02 12.78 -1.32
CA LYS A 180 1.46 12.75 -1.51
C LYS A 180 1.97 11.36 -1.87
N HIS A 181 1.50 10.32 -1.19
CA HIS A 181 2.07 8.97 -1.29
C HIS A 181 1.14 7.95 -1.96
N GLY A 182 -0.14 7.89 -1.55
CA GLY A 182 -1.13 6.98 -2.12
C GLY A 182 -1.33 7.14 -3.63
N THR A 183 -1.29 8.37 -4.15
CA THR A 183 -1.43 8.66 -5.60
C THR A 183 -0.26 8.16 -6.44
N CYS A 184 0.84 7.70 -5.82
CA CYS A 184 2.05 7.23 -6.49
C CYS A 184 2.14 5.69 -6.65
N TYR A 185 1.10 4.95 -6.27
CA TYR A 185 0.99 3.51 -6.53
C TYR A 185 0.35 3.22 -7.89
N THR A 186 1.11 2.63 -8.81
CA THR A 186 0.59 2.20 -10.12
C THR A 186 -0.55 1.18 -10.00
N THR A 187 -0.50 0.32 -8.97
CA THR A 187 -1.55 -0.68 -8.69
C THR A 187 -2.86 -0.08 -8.17
N MET A 188 -2.86 1.21 -7.80
CA MET A 188 -4.04 1.92 -7.29
C MET A 188 -4.78 2.74 -8.36
N ARG A 189 -4.33 2.70 -9.62
CA ARG A 189 -5.02 3.38 -10.71
C ARG A 189 -6.45 2.86 -10.86
N SER A 190 -7.36 3.72 -11.31
CA SER A 190 -8.78 3.39 -11.45
C SER A 190 -9.01 2.15 -12.31
N GLN A 191 -8.28 1.99 -13.43
CA GLN A 191 -8.40 0.79 -14.27
C GLN A 191 -7.97 -0.52 -13.59
N CYS A 192 -7.20 -0.43 -12.50
CA CYS A 192 -6.75 -1.57 -11.71
C CYS A 192 -7.74 -1.97 -10.61
N GLN A 193 -8.72 -1.10 -10.30
CA GLN A 193 -9.70 -1.35 -9.26
C GLN A 193 -10.92 -2.12 -9.80
N PRO A 194 -11.55 -2.99 -9.00
CA PRO A 194 -12.73 -3.73 -9.43
C PRO A 194 -13.93 -2.80 -9.66
N GLN A 195 -14.70 -3.09 -10.71
CA GLN A 195 -15.98 -2.45 -10.94
C GLN A 195 -17.05 -3.10 -10.04
N LEU A 196 -17.47 -2.41 -8.98
CA LEU A 196 -18.45 -2.90 -8.01
C LEU A 196 -19.69 -2.01 -8.01
N PRO A 197 -20.91 -2.55 -7.81
CA PRO A 197 -22.14 -1.77 -7.90
C PRO A 197 -22.38 -0.84 -6.70
N TRP A 198 -21.61 -0.99 -5.61
CA TRP A 198 -21.85 -0.34 -4.32
C TRP A 198 -20.74 0.62 -3.89
N ILE A 199 -19.62 0.69 -4.61
CA ILE A 199 -18.48 1.59 -4.34
C ILE A 199 -17.82 1.98 -5.66
N SER A 200 -17.41 3.24 -5.76
CA SER A 200 -16.66 3.70 -6.94
C SER A 200 -15.24 3.10 -6.94
N GLN A 201 -14.63 2.97 -8.11
CA GLN A 201 -13.24 2.51 -8.21
C GLN A 201 -12.27 3.42 -7.42
N ALA A 202 -12.50 4.73 -7.43
CA ALA A 202 -11.71 5.69 -6.67
C ALA A 202 -11.87 5.51 -5.15
N ASP A 203 -13.11 5.41 -4.65
CA ASP A 203 -13.38 5.15 -3.23
C ASP A 203 -12.81 3.80 -2.78
N PHE A 204 -12.85 2.79 -3.66
CA PHE A 204 -12.24 1.49 -3.38
C PHE A 204 -10.72 1.60 -3.26
N ALA A 205 -10.05 2.36 -4.13
CA ALA A 205 -8.59 2.56 -4.06
C ALA A 205 -8.19 3.22 -2.74
N VAL A 206 -8.81 4.35 -2.40
CA VAL A 206 -8.47 5.12 -1.18
C VAL A 206 -8.80 4.32 0.08
N LEU A 207 -9.96 3.65 0.14
CA LEU A 207 -10.32 2.82 1.29
C LEU A 207 -9.30 1.71 1.53
N ASN A 208 -8.88 1.02 0.46
CA ASN A 208 -7.95 -0.09 0.61
C ASN A 208 -6.50 0.37 0.87
N TYR A 209 -6.09 1.56 0.44
CA TYR A 209 -4.81 2.16 0.84
C TYR A 209 -4.71 2.31 2.36
N PHE A 210 -5.74 2.86 2.98
CA PHE A 210 -5.78 3.02 4.44
C PHE A 210 -5.96 1.69 5.18
N ARG A 211 -6.72 0.73 4.63
CA ARG A 211 -6.72 -0.64 5.17
C ARG A 211 -5.32 -1.26 5.15
N GLN A 212 -4.57 -1.05 4.07
CA GLN A 212 -3.23 -1.61 3.94
C GLN A 212 -2.24 -0.97 4.91
N ILE A 213 -2.31 0.34 5.12
CA ILE A 213 -1.56 1.02 6.18
C ILE A 213 -1.86 0.38 7.54
N ALA A 214 -3.14 0.26 7.91
CA ALA A 214 -3.55 -0.37 9.18
C ALA A 214 -3.06 -1.82 9.31
N HIS A 215 -3.18 -2.61 8.25
CA HIS A 215 -2.69 -3.99 8.23
C HIS A 215 -1.18 -4.05 8.48
N LYS A 216 -0.37 -3.25 7.77
CA LYS A 216 1.09 -3.26 7.96
C LYS A 216 1.51 -2.75 9.32
N PHE A 217 0.80 -1.75 9.86
CA PHE A 217 1.01 -1.24 11.20
C PHE A 217 0.72 -2.32 12.26
N GLN A 218 -0.40 -3.05 12.14
CA GLN A 218 -0.74 -4.17 13.03
C GLN A 218 0.24 -5.35 12.90
N GLU A 219 0.76 -5.60 11.69
CA GLU A 219 1.75 -6.66 11.44
C GLU A 219 3.12 -6.36 12.07
N ARG A 220 3.39 -5.10 12.40
CA ARG A 220 4.64 -4.66 13.03
C ARG A 220 4.36 -3.79 14.27
N PRO A 221 3.87 -4.40 15.37
CA PRO A 221 3.58 -3.70 16.61
C PRO A 221 4.89 -3.32 17.33
N THR A 222 5.51 -2.22 16.89
CA THR A 222 6.86 -1.78 17.30
C THR A 222 7.05 -1.76 18.82
N TYR A 223 6.08 -1.26 19.57
CA TYR A 223 6.14 -1.25 21.04
C TYR A 223 6.30 -2.66 21.61
N ASN A 224 5.44 -3.60 21.20
CA ASN A 224 5.48 -4.98 21.70
C ASN A 224 6.77 -5.70 21.31
N ILE A 225 7.29 -5.44 20.10
CA ILE A 225 8.57 -5.99 19.64
C ILE A 225 9.71 -5.51 20.55
N LEU A 226 9.80 -4.21 20.81
CA LEU A 226 10.83 -3.63 21.68
C LEU A 226 10.67 -4.12 23.13
N GLN A 227 9.44 -4.12 23.65
CA GLN A 227 9.13 -4.62 25.00
C GLN A 227 9.56 -6.07 25.18
N SER A 228 9.32 -6.93 24.19
CA SER A 228 9.71 -8.35 24.23
C SER A 228 11.23 -8.54 24.25
N ALA A 229 12.00 -7.55 23.77
CA ALA A 229 13.45 -7.51 23.85
C ALA A 229 13.98 -6.80 25.12
N GLY A 230 13.10 -6.45 26.06
CA GLY A 230 13.46 -5.71 27.27
C GLY A 230 13.72 -4.21 27.04
N ILE A 231 13.32 -3.67 25.88
CA ILE A 231 13.45 -2.25 25.53
C ILE A 231 12.10 -1.58 25.78
N THR A 232 11.92 -1.03 26.97
CA THR A 232 10.69 -0.32 27.37
C THR A 232 10.93 1.18 27.52
N PRO A 233 9.90 2.02 27.40
CA PRO A 233 10.07 3.44 27.64
C PRO A 233 10.61 3.73 29.05
N SER A 234 11.53 4.68 29.17
CA SER A 234 12.17 5.06 30.43
C SER A 234 12.62 6.53 30.42
N SER A 235 12.52 7.19 31.57
CA SER A 235 13.00 8.56 31.77
C SER A 235 14.50 8.63 32.10
N SER A 236 15.13 7.50 32.44
CA SER A 236 16.52 7.45 32.92
C SER A 236 17.41 6.46 32.16
N GLN A 237 16.83 5.42 31.56
CA GLN A 237 17.57 4.40 30.81
C GLN A 237 17.79 4.84 29.36
N ASN A 238 19.03 4.72 28.90
CA ASN A 238 19.36 4.80 27.48
C ASN A 238 19.47 3.40 26.86
N TYR A 239 19.24 3.33 25.56
CA TYR A 239 19.50 2.16 24.74
C TYR A 239 20.54 2.48 23.67
N THR A 240 21.12 1.45 23.05
CA THR A 240 21.95 1.66 21.87
C THR A 240 21.16 1.45 20.59
N LEU A 241 21.53 2.18 19.53
CA LEU A 241 20.91 2.00 18.20
C LEU A 241 20.99 0.54 17.72
N VAL A 242 22.14 -0.11 17.93
CA VAL A 242 22.33 -1.53 17.56
C VAL A 242 21.35 -2.44 18.29
N GLN A 243 21.14 -2.24 19.59
CA GLN A 243 20.17 -3.04 20.37
C GLN A 243 18.75 -2.86 19.83
N VAL A 244 18.32 -1.61 19.57
CA VAL A 244 16.99 -1.32 19.05
C VAL A 244 16.81 -1.93 17.66
N GLN A 245 17.74 -1.68 16.73
CA GLN A 245 17.65 -2.20 15.37
C GLN A 245 17.70 -3.73 15.35
N GLN A 246 18.49 -4.38 16.22
CA GLN A 246 18.52 -5.84 16.29
C GLN A 246 17.19 -6.42 16.79
N ALA A 247 16.57 -5.81 17.80
CA ALA A 247 15.25 -6.23 18.29
C ALA A 247 14.20 -6.16 17.18
N LEU A 248 14.15 -5.03 16.45
CA LEU A 248 13.22 -4.85 15.36
C LEU A 248 13.53 -5.76 14.16
N LYS A 249 14.82 -5.96 13.84
CA LYS A 249 15.27 -6.88 12.79
C LYS A 249 14.84 -8.31 13.04
N ASN A 250 14.96 -8.79 14.28
CA ASN A 250 14.56 -10.15 14.65
C ASN A 250 13.06 -10.40 14.38
N ALA A 251 12.21 -9.39 14.55
CA ALA A 251 10.78 -9.50 14.28
C ALA A 251 10.43 -9.27 12.80
N HIS A 252 11.14 -8.35 12.13
CA HIS A 252 10.81 -7.97 10.75
C HIS A 252 11.47 -8.86 9.70
N GLY A 253 12.68 -9.37 9.96
CA GLY A 253 13.51 -10.13 9.03
C GLY A 253 14.62 -9.31 8.35
N ALA A 254 14.53 -7.99 8.41
CA ALA A 254 15.51 -7.05 7.86
C ALA A 254 15.67 -5.84 8.78
N THR A 255 16.75 -5.05 8.64
CA THR A 255 17.02 -3.92 9.53
C THR A 255 16.14 -2.72 9.15
N PRO A 256 15.23 -2.26 10.02
CA PRO A 256 14.43 -1.07 9.74
C PRO A 256 15.20 0.22 10.01
N PHE A 257 14.64 1.34 9.54
CA PHE A 257 15.06 2.68 9.95
C PHE A 257 14.51 2.99 11.36
N VAL A 258 15.35 3.63 12.17
CA VAL A 258 14.97 4.22 13.46
C VAL A 258 15.31 5.70 13.42
N GLY A 259 14.31 6.54 13.62
CA GLY A 259 14.43 7.99 13.68
C GLY A 259 14.56 8.48 15.12
N CYS A 260 15.46 9.45 15.32
CA CYS A 260 15.51 10.25 16.53
C CYS A 260 15.40 11.74 16.21
N ASN A 261 14.84 12.50 17.14
CA ASN A 261 14.95 13.94 17.12
C ASN A 261 16.37 14.41 17.46
N LYS A 262 16.61 15.73 17.42
CA LYS A 262 17.92 16.34 17.69
C LYS A 262 18.48 16.08 19.11
N LYS A 263 17.66 15.62 20.05
CA LYS A 263 18.05 15.27 21.42
C LYS A 263 18.38 13.78 21.59
N GLY A 264 18.32 13.00 20.50
CA GLY A 264 18.55 11.55 20.55
C GLY A 264 17.36 10.77 21.11
N GLU A 265 16.15 11.33 21.07
CA GLU A 265 14.92 10.68 21.52
C GLU A 265 14.26 10.01 20.31
N MET A 266 14.00 8.71 20.39
CA MET A 266 13.33 7.98 19.29
C MET A 266 11.95 8.55 19.04
N ASN A 267 11.64 8.79 17.77
CA ASN A 267 10.37 9.37 17.37
C ASN A 267 9.75 8.70 16.15
N GLU A 268 10.48 7.83 15.44
CA GLU A 268 10.00 7.28 14.17
C GLU A 268 10.59 5.91 13.83
N PHE A 269 9.81 5.07 13.15
CA PHE A 269 10.23 3.73 12.74
C PHE A 269 9.68 3.41 11.35
N TRP A 270 10.55 3.02 10.41
CA TRP A 270 10.14 2.64 9.05
C TRP A 270 10.58 1.20 8.75
N TYR A 271 9.61 0.37 8.41
CA TYR A 271 9.83 -0.99 7.93
C TYR A 271 9.76 -1.00 6.40
N PHE A 272 10.71 -1.65 5.76
CA PHE A 272 10.87 -1.62 4.31
C PHE A 272 10.45 -2.96 3.71
N TRP A 273 9.79 -2.88 2.57
CA TRP A 273 9.19 -4.03 1.93
C TRP A 273 9.37 -3.97 0.43
N ASN A 274 9.56 -5.13 -0.17
CA ASN A 274 9.13 -5.37 -1.54
C ASN A 274 7.82 -6.17 -1.53
N VAL A 275 7.10 -6.16 -2.64
CA VAL A 275 5.80 -6.82 -2.76
C VAL A 275 5.68 -7.59 -4.07
N ARG A 276 5.06 -8.76 -4.01
CA ARG A 276 4.52 -9.48 -5.17
C ARG A 276 3.03 -9.22 -5.27
N GLY A 277 2.55 -8.84 -6.45
CA GLY A 277 1.15 -8.49 -6.65
C GLY A 277 0.83 -7.02 -6.33
N GLN A 278 -0.43 -6.78 -5.96
CA GLN A 278 -0.93 -5.44 -5.63
C GLN A 278 -0.47 -4.97 -4.25
N VAL A 279 -0.37 -3.65 -4.05
CA VAL A 279 -0.08 -3.08 -2.72
C VAL A 279 -1.10 -3.52 -1.66
N ASN A 280 -2.40 -3.53 -1.96
CA ASN A 280 -3.44 -3.79 -0.95
C ASN A 280 -3.65 -5.26 -0.59
N PHE A 281 -3.15 -6.20 -1.40
CA PHE A 281 -3.42 -7.65 -1.25
C PHE A 281 -2.20 -8.53 -1.59
N GLY A 282 -1.03 -7.92 -1.72
CA GLY A 282 0.17 -8.59 -2.18
C GLY A 282 0.89 -9.35 -1.08
N LEU A 283 1.88 -10.12 -1.51
CA LEU A 283 2.80 -10.83 -0.62
C LEU A 283 4.01 -9.95 -0.38
N TYR A 284 4.13 -9.46 0.85
CA TYR A 284 5.19 -8.55 1.25
C TYR A 284 6.41 -9.34 1.73
N GLU A 285 7.59 -8.94 1.26
CA GLU A 285 8.89 -9.47 1.69
C GLU A 285 9.67 -8.33 2.35
N ALA A 286 10.13 -8.55 3.59
CA ALA A 286 10.93 -7.57 4.32
C ALA A 286 12.29 -7.36 3.65
N VAL A 287 12.75 -6.11 3.58
CA VAL A 287 14.05 -5.76 3.00
C VAL A 287 14.81 -4.77 3.87
N GLU A 288 16.13 -4.72 3.67
CA GLU A 288 17.00 -3.83 4.43
C GLU A 288 16.66 -2.36 4.13
N SER A 289 16.71 -1.52 5.16
CA SER A 289 16.51 -0.07 5.01
C SER A 289 17.47 0.53 3.99
N THR A 290 16.94 1.32 3.06
CA THR A 290 17.73 2.15 2.15
C THR A 290 18.12 3.49 2.80
N THR A 291 17.52 3.82 3.95
CA THR A 291 17.79 5.04 4.70
C THR A 291 18.63 4.77 5.94
N LYS A 292 19.62 5.64 6.21
CA LYS A 292 20.42 5.56 7.45
C LYS A 292 19.63 6.15 8.62
N SER A 293 19.73 5.53 9.79
CA SER A 293 19.15 6.06 11.03
C SER A 293 19.64 7.47 11.32
N THR A 294 18.76 8.30 11.89
CA THR A 294 19.12 9.62 12.43
C THR A 294 19.51 9.58 13.91
N CYS A 295 19.46 8.41 14.54
CA CYS A 295 19.78 8.27 15.96
C CYS A 295 21.30 8.24 16.23
N PRO A 296 21.74 8.82 17.36
CA PRO A 296 23.08 8.59 17.88
C PRO A 296 23.26 7.14 18.38
N GLN A 297 24.50 6.75 18.66
CA GLN A 297 24.81 5.41 19.18
C GLN A 297 24.11 5.12 20.52
N SER A 298 23.94 6.14 21.38
CA SER A 298 23.20 6.07 22.65
C SER A 298 21.98 6.98 22.55
N LEU A 299 20.78 6.40 22.67
CA LEU A 299 19.50 7.05 22.41
C LEU A 299 18.53 6.85 23.57
N LYS A 300 17.44 7.63 23.57
CA LYS A 300 16.39 7.60 24.58
C LYS A 300 15.09 7.05 24.00
N TYR A 301 14.43 6.18 24.76
CA TYR A 301 13.05 5.78 24.51
C TYR A 301 12.16 6.38 25.59
N LEU A 302 11.61 7.58 25.37
CA LEU A 302 10.90 8.29 26.43
C LEU A 302 9.47 7.72 26.64
N PRO A 303 8.97 7.66 27.88
CA PRO A 303 7.57 7.33 28.14
C PRO A 303 6.66 8.42 27.60
N LYS A 304 5.51 8.02 27.06
CA LYS A 304 4.43 8.97 26.75
C LYS A 304 3.82 9.51 28.06
N PRO A 305 3.44 10.80 28.10
CA PRO A 305 2.84 11.43 29.28
C PRO A 305 1.53 10.76 29.70
#